data_AF-A0A834GJE6-F1
#
_entry.id   AF-A0A834GJE6-F1
#
_cell.length_a   1.000
_cell.length_b   1.000
_cell.length_c   1.000
_cell.angle_alpha   90.00
_cell.angle_beta   90.00
_cell.angle_gamma   90.00
#
_symmetry.space_group_name_H-M   'P 1'
#
loop_
_entity.id
_entity.type
_entity.pdbx_description
1 polymer ?
#
loop_
_entity_poly.entity_id
_entity_poly.type
_entity_poly.pdbx_seq_one_letter_code
_entity_poly.pdbx_strand_id
1 'polypeptide(L)'
;MREGGMGNQNKSSGSFRSIFMRSDGIDKLLTGLGFIGSVGDGLSMPIMLLFTSKIINNIGGASTNNKYFTHDVNKNAKFLCFVALVQGISCFLEGYCWTRTAERQASRMRSRYSKVVLRQDVGYFDFYITSTSEVITSVSGDSLVIQEVISEKVPVFLMNLFTFIGAYIVAFAVLWRLAIVAFPFVIFLIIPGLMYGRALMGIARKIMVEYDKAGIVVEQALSSIRTVDAFVGESKTMTNYSTALQGTVDLGLKQGLAKGLAIGSNGIVFAISSFMAYYGTRLIMYHNASGGNVFAAGASIAIGGLSLGSALSNLKYFSEASAAGEKYWN
;
A
#
# COMPACT_ATOMS: atom_id res chain seq x y z
N MET A 1 -20.32 42.93 5.19
CA MET A 1 -21.23 41.77 5.17
C MET A 1 -21.62 41.48 3.74
N ARG A 2 -20.98 40.50 3.11
CA ARG A 2 -21.47 39.82 1.91
C ARG A 2 -20.92 38.41 1.98
N GLU A 3 -21.75 37.53 2.53
CA GLU A 3 -21.59 36.08 2.51
C GLU A 3 -21.67 35.64 1.05
N GLY A 4 -20.53 35.26 0.47
CA GLY A 4 -20.45 34.55 -0.79
C GLY A 4 -20.22 33.08 -0.45
N GLY A 5 -21.29 32.28 -0.53
CA GLY A 5 -21.29 30.88 -0.13
C GLY A 5 -20.13 30.08 -0.70
N MET A 6 -19.43 29.37 0.19
CA MET A 6 -18.56 28.26 -0.17
C MET A 6 -19.40 27.20 -0.88
N GLY A 7 -19.48 27.34 -2.20
CA GLY A 7 -20.00 26.32 -3.09
C GLY A 7 -19.22 25.03 -2.84
N ASN A 8 -19.95 24.05 -2.34
CA ASN A 8 -19.53 22.67 -2.14
C ASN A 8 -18.89 22.15 -3.44
N GLN A 9 -17.56 22.22 -3.56
CA GLN A 9 -16.84 21.56 -4.64
C GLN A 9 -17.03 20.07 -4.45
N ASN A 10 -18.00 19.52 -5.18
CA ASN A 10 -18.13 18.10 -5.43
C ASN A 10 -16.74 17.59 -5.78
N LYS A 11 -16.14 16.79 -4.89
CA LYS A 11 -15.00 15.95 -5.23
C LYS A 11 -15.48 15.01 -6.32
N SER A 12 -15.27 15.42 -7.57
CA SER A 12 -15.25 14.55 -8.74
C SER A 12 -14.44 13.34 -8.33
N SER A 13 -15.09 12.18 -8.26
CA SER A 13 -14.39 10.93 -8.04
C SER A 13 -13.62 10.66 -9.32
N GLY A 14 -12.39 11.20 -9.42
CA GLY A 14 -11.54 11.08 -10.59
C GLY A 14 -11.52 9.64 -11.08
N SER A 15 -11.95 9.44 -12.33
CA SER A 15 -12.00 8.12 -12.91
C SER A 15 -10.56 7.62 -13.10
N PHE A 16 -10.19 6.48 -12.50
CA PHE A 16 -8.90 5.80 -12.71
C PHE A 16 -8.56 5.62 -14.21
N ARG A 17 -9.59 5.64 -15.05
CA ARG A 17 -9.51 5.61 -16.51
C ARG A 17 -8.82 6.85 -17.11
N SER A 18 -8.86 8.02 -16.45
CA SER A 18 -8.22 9.26 -16.90
C SER A 18 -6.69 9.15 -16.87
N ILE A 19 -6.12 8.45 -15.86
CA ILE A 19 -4.68 8.21 -15.74
C ILE A 19 -4.15 7.36 -16.91
N PHE A 20 -4.96 6.39 -17.38
CA PHE A 20 -4.61 5.52 -18.51
C PHE A 20 -5.15 5.99 -19.88
N MET A 21 -5.81 7.15 -19.94
CA MET A 21 -6.62 7.57 -21.10
C MET A 21 -5.78 7.89 -22.36
N ARG A 22 -4.46 7.96 -22.24
CA ARG A 22 -3.52 8.15 -23.36
C ARG A 22 -2.33 7.17 -23.36
N SER A 23 -2.57 5.95 -22.90
CA SER A 23 -1.63 4.83 -23.02
C SER A 23 -1.53 4.35 -24.48
N ASP A 24 -0.32 4.37 -25.06
CA ASP A 24 -0.05 3.84 -26.41
C ASP A 24 -0.29 2.33 -26.48
N GLY A 25 -0.37 1.77 -27.69
CA GLY A 25 -0.44 0.30 -27.87
C GLY A 25 0.69 -0.46 -27.18
N ILE A 26 1.89 0.13 -27.13
CA ILE A 26 3.05 -0.45 -26.44
C ILE A 26 2.87 -0.37 -24.91
N ASP A 27 2.39 0.75 -24.38
CA ASP A 27 2.16 0.91 -22.95
C ASP A 27 1.06 -0.04 -22.45
N LYS A 28 0.02 -0.28 -23.25
CA LYS A 28 -1.02 -1.28 -22.97
C LYS A 28 -0.45 -2.70 -22.96
N LEU A 29 0.45 -3.03 -23.88
CA LEU A 29 1.10 -4.33 -23.95
C LEU A 29 1.99 -4.56 -22.72
N LEU A 30 2.84 -3.58 -22.36
CA LEU A 30 3.65 -3.66 -21.14
C LEU A 30 2.77 -3.77 -19.88
N THR A 31 1.68 -3.01 -19.79
CA THR A 31 0.75 -3.11 -18.66
C THR A 31 0.13 -4.51 -18.58
N GLY A 32 -0.23 -5.11 -19.72
CA GLY A 32 -0.75 -6.48 -19.77
C GLY A 32 0.27 -7.54 -19.33
N LEU A 33 1.52 -7.42 -19.78
CA LEU A 33 2.60 -8.31 -19.34
C LEU A 33 2.91 -8.14 -17.85
N GLY A 34 2.94 -6.90 -17.36
CA GLY A 34 3.13 -6.60 -15.95
C GLY A 34 2.01 -7.17 -15.08
N PHE A 35 0.75 -7.13 -15.55
CA PHE A 35 -0.38 -7.74 -14.87
C PHE A 35 -0.24 -9.27 -14.76
N ILE A 36 0.20 -9.94 -15.83
CA ILE A 36 0.45 -11.39 -15.79
C ILE A 36 1.58 -11.70 -14.79
N GLY A 37 2.63 -10.87 -14.75
CA GLY A 37 3.69 -10.95 -13.75
C GLY A 37 3.17 -10.84 -12.32
N SER A 38 2.36 -9.82 -12.02
CA SER A 38 1.74 -9.62 -10.69
C SER A 38 0.83 -10.77 -10.27
N VAL A 39 0.10 -11.37 -11.21
CA VAL A 39 -0.70 -12.57 -10.94
C VAL A 39 0.20 -13.74 -10.56
N GLY A 40 1.27 -13.97 -11.33
CA GLY A 40 2.23 -15.04 -11.09
C GLY A 40 2.94 -14.90 -9.74
N ASP A 41 3.41 -13.69 -9.41
CA ASP A 41 4.07 -13.43 -8.13
C ASP A 41 3.08 -13.54 -6.97
N GLY A 42 1.87 -12.99 -7.11
CA GLY A 42 0.85 -13.08 -6.07
C GLY A 42 0.41 -14.51 -5.74
N LEU A 43 0.26 -15.38 -6.74
CA LEU A 43 -0.13 -16.79 -6.57
C LEU A 43 1.02 -17.71 -6.12
N SER A 44 2.27 -17.26 -6.24
CA SER A 44 3.46 -18.08 -5.95
C SER A 44 3.49 -18.57 -4.49
N MET A 45 3.18 -17.70 -3.54
CA MET A 45 3.27 -17.99 -2.11
C MET A 45 2.22 -19.01 -1.63
N PRO A 46 0.93 -18.91 -1.99
CA PRO A 46 -0.06 -19.97 -1.73
C PRO A 46 0.33 -21.32 -2.36
N ILE A 47 0.87 -21.31 -3.58
CA ILE A 47 1.32 -22.52 -4.28
C ILE A 47 2.51 -23.16 -3.54
N MET A 48 3.47 -22.35 -3.08
CA MET A 48 4.60 -22.82 -2.30
C MET A 48 4.15 -23.52 -1.01
N LEU A 49 3.16 -22.95 -0.31
CA LEU A 49 2.59 -23.55 0.90
C LEU A 49 1.89 -24.89 0.63
N LEU A 50 1.20 -25.02 -0.51
CA LEU A 50 0.60 -26.29 -0.94
C LEU A 50 1.63 -27.40 -1.16
N PHE A 51 2.74 -27.09 -1.81
CA PHE A 51 3.79 -28.08 -2.02
C PHE A 51 4.52 -28.39 -0.71
N THR A 52 4.71 -27.38 0.14
CA THR A 52 5.29 -27.55 1.47
C THR A 52 4.43 -28.44 2.35
N SER A 53 3.09 -28.31 2.32
CA SER A 53 2.21 -29.21 3.07
C SER A 53 2.29 -30.66 2.59
N LYS A 54 2.43 -30.90 1.29
CA LYS A 54 2.65 -32.26 0.75
C LYS A 54 3.96 -32.86 1.25
N ILE A 55 5.03 -32.07 1.32
CA ILE A 55 6.31 -32.50 1.90
C ILE A 55 6.14 -32.83 3.39
N ILE A 56 5.48 -31.95 4.16
CA ILE A 56 5.22 -32.16 5.59
C ILE A 56 4.38 -33.42 5.82
N ASN A 57 3.36 -33.65 5.01
CA ASN A 57 2.52 -34.85 5.09
C ASN A 57 3.32 -36.12 4.78
N ASN A 58 4.16 -36.08 3.74
CA ASN A 58 5.03 -37.20 3.38
C ASN A 58 6.04 -37.52 4.50
N ILE A 59 6.56 -36.50 5.19
CA ILE A 59 7.42 -36.68 6.38
C ILE A 59 6.63 -37.28 7.54
N GLY A 60 5.43 -36.75 7.82
CA GLY A 60 4.59 -37.24 8.92
C GLY A 60 4.04 -38.66 8.72
N GLY A 61 3.93 -39.11 7.47
CA GLY A 61 3.52 -40.47 7.11
C GLY A 61 4.68 -41.43 6.83
N ALA A 62 5.93 -41.00 6.98
CA ALA A 62 7.13 -41.81 6.70
C ALA A 62 7.41 -42.82 7.84
N SER A 63 6.46 -43.72 8.07
CA SER A 63 6.68 -44.96 8.79
C SER A 63 6.91 -46.05 7.73
N THR A 64 8.13 -46.58 7.65
CA THR A 64 8.44 -47.93 7.16
C THR A 64 8.91 -48.16 5.69
N ASN A 65 9.15 -47.15 4.83
CA ASN A 65 9.80 -47.45 3.53
C ASN A 65 10.72 -46.33 2.96
N ASN A 66 12.03 -46.46 3.20
CA ASN A 66 13.03 -45.40 2.98
C ASN A 66 13.18 -44.98 1.50
N LYS A 67 12.97 -45.88 0.53
CA LYS A 67 13.19 -45.58 -0.90
C LYS A 67 12.06 -44.76 -1.55
N TYR A 68 10.80 -44.99 -1.16
CA TYR A 68 9.66 -44.24 -1.68
C TYR A 68 9.64 -42.80 -1.13
N PHE A 69 10.02 -42.65 0.14
CA PHE A 69 10.13 -41.35 0.79
C PHE A 69 11.14 -40.42 0.10
N THR A 70 12.36 -40.89 -0.19
CA THR A 70 13.39 -40.05 -0.86
C THR A 70 12.97 -39.68 -2.28
N HIS A 71 12.29 -40.58 -2.99
CA HIS A 71 11.79 -40.32 -4.35
C HIS A 71 10.71 -39.24 -4.38
N ASP A 72 9.73 -39.30 -3.47
CA ASP A 72 8.64 -38.31 -3.41
C ASP A 72 9.11 -36.94 -2.91
N VAL A 73 10.05 -36.90 -1.95
CA VAL A 73 10.67 -35.65 -1.50
C VAL A 73 11.46 -35.01 -2.64
N ASN A 74 12.27 -35.79 -3.39
CA ASN A 74 13.03 -35.25 -4.52
C ASN A 74 12.11 -34.75 -5.65
N LYS A 75 10.99 -35.44 -5.91
CA LYS A 75 9.99 -34.99 -6.89
C LYS A 75 9.35 -33.66 -6.49
N ASN A 76 8.98 -33.51 -5.21
CA ASN A 76 8.41 -32.26 -4.68
C ASN A 76 9.45 -31.13 -4.65
N ALA A 77 10.71 -31.42 -4.30
CA ALA A 77 11.81 -30.44 -4.30
C ALA A 77 12.09 -29.90 -5.71
N LYS A 78 12.12 -30.77 -6.74
CA LYS A 78 12.24 -30.34 -8.14
C LYS A 78 11.09 -29.43 -8.57
N PHE A 79 9.87 -29.73 -8.12
CA PHE A 79 8.71 -28.87 -8.37
C PHE A 79 8.85 -27.49 -7.69
N LEU A 80 9.34 -27.44 -6.45
CA LEU A 80 9.61 -26.17 -5.77
C LEU A 80 10.68 -25.34 -6.51
N CYS A 81 11.75 -25.97 -7.00
CA CYS A 81 12.74 -25.28 -7.83
C CYS A 81 12.13 -24.72 -9.12
N PHE A 82 11.25 -25.48 -9.79
CA PHE A 82 10.54 -25.00 -10.97
C PHE A 82 9.63 -23.81 -10.65
N VAL A 83 8.86 -23.87 -9.55
CA VAL A 83 8.01 -22.77 -9.08
C VAL A 83 8.86 -21.53 -8.76
N ALA A 84 10.02 -21.68 -8.11
CA ALA A 84 10.92 -20.57 -7.81
C ALA A 84 11.46 -19.90 -9.08
N LEU A 85 11.80 -20.66 -10.12
CA LEU A 85 12.22 -20.10 -11.41
C LEU A 85 11.09 -19.32 -12.09
N VAL A 86 9.88 -19.89 -12.11
CA VAL A 86 8.70 -19.22 -12.67
C VAL A 86 8.36 -17.95 -11.89
N GLN A 87 8.46 -17.99 -10.56
CA GLN A 87 8.25 -16.82 -9.70
C GLN A 87 9.31 -15.75 -10.00
N GLY A 88 10.59 -16.12 -10.13
CA GLY A 88 11.65 -15.18 -10.47
C GLY A 88 11.40 -14.46 -11.80
N ILE A 89 10.96 -15.20 -12.82
CA ILE A 89 10.60 -14.61 -14.12
C ILE A 89 9.36 -13.71 -13.99
N SER A 90 8.36 -14.12 -13.21
CA SER A 90 7.11 -13.35 -13.00
C SER A 90 7.37 -12.03 -12.27
N CYS A 91 8.16 -12.07 -11.20
CA CYS A 91 8.55 -10.89 -10.42
C CYS A 91 9.42 -9.93 -11.26
N PHE A 92 10.33 -10.46 -12.09
CA PHE A 92 11.11 -9.63 -13.01
C PHE A 92 10.22 -8.95 -14.07
N LEU A 93 9.29 -9.69 -14.68
CA LEU A 93 8.34 -9.14 -15.65
C LEU A 93 7.45 -8.08 -15.02
N GLU A 94 6.95 -8.33 -13.82
CA GLU A 94 6.18 -7.37 -13.04
C GLU A 94 6.97 -6.07 -12.84
N GLY A 95 8.11 -6.14 -12.16
CA GLY A 95 8.91 -4.95 -11.83
C GLY A 95 9.37 -4.19 -13.07
N TYR A 96 9.85 -4.90 -14.10
CA TYR A 96 10.34 -4.27 -15.32
C TYR A 96 9.22 -3.61 -16.12
N CYS A 97 8.12 -4.32 -16.39
CA CYS A 97 7.05 -3.80 -17.23
C CYS A 97 6.31 -2.62 -16.59
N TRP A 98 6.06 -2.68 -15.27
CA TRP A 98 5.40 -1.58 -14.56
C TRP A 98 6.28 -0.35 -14.43
N THR A 99 7.56 -0.52 -14.07
CA THR A 99 8.52 0.59 -14.00
C THR A 99 8.68 1.26 -15.36
N ARG A 100 8.84 0.46 -16.42
CA ARG A 100 9.01 1.00 -17.78
C ARG A 100 7.78 1.74 -18.29
N THR A 101 6.59 1.25 -17.96
CA THR A 101 5.33 1.93 -18.29
C THR A 101 5.20 3.25 -17.54
N ALA A 102 5.52 3.26 -16.24
CA ALA A 102 5.49 4.46 -15.40
C ALA A 102 6.45 5.54 -15.91
N GLU A 103 7.70 5.19 -16.25
CA GLU A 103 8.69 6.12 -16.82
C GLU A 103 8.19 6.76 -18.12
N ARG A 104 7.63 5.96 -19.03
CA ARG A 104 7.11 6.45 -20.32
C ARG A 104 5.94 7.41 -20.12
N GLN A 105 5.00 7.07 -19.23
CA GLN A 105 3.86 7.94 -18.93
C GLN A 105 4.30 9.24 -18.25
N ALA A 106 5.18 9.17 -17.26
CA ALA A 106 5.71 10.33 -16.56
C ALA A 106 6.49 11.26 -17.50
N SER A 107 7.35 10.72 -18.36
CA SER A 107 8.10 11.50 -19.36
C SER A 107 7.17 12.23 -20.34
N ARG A 108 6.11 11.56 -20.82
CA ARG A 108 5.11 12.16 -21.70
C ARG A 108 4.30 13.25 -21.03
N MET A 109 3.88 13.03 -19.78
CA MET A 109 3.20 14.04 -18.98
C MET A 109 4.06 15.29 -18.83
N ARG A 110 5.33 15.14 -18.43
CA ARG A 110 6.28 16.26 -18.30
C ARG A 110 6.47 17.00 -19.63
N SER A 111 6.75 16.28 -20.72
CA SER A 111 6.95 16.90 -22.04
C SER A 111 5.72 17.65 -22.55
N ARG A 112 4.53 17.05 -22.41
CA ARG A 112 3.28 17.66 -22.85
C ARG A 112 2.93 18.87 -22.00
N TYR A 113 3.09 18.78 -20.70
CA TYR A 113 2.82 19.87 -19.79
C TYR A 113 3.73 21.06 -20.08
N SER A 114 5.05 20.84 -20.21
CA SER A 114 5.99 21.90 -20.62
C SER A 114 5.57 22.55 -21.94
N LYS A 115 5.09 21.76 -22.91
CA LYS A 115 4.60 22.29 -24.19
C LYS A 115 3.32 23.14 -24.05
N VAL A 116 2.43 22.79 -23.13
CA VAL A 116 1.21 23.57 -22.85
C VAL A 116 1.55 24.88 -22.15
N VAL A 117 2.39 24.83 -21.11
CA VAL A 117 2.84 26.03 -20.38
C VAL A 117 3.54 27.02 -21.31
N LEU A 118 4.41 26.55 -22.19
CA LEU A 118 5.11 27.41 -23.16
C LEU A 118 4.19 28.04 -24.23
N ARG A 119 2.95 27.55 -24.37
CA ARG A 119 1.97 28.07 -25.33
C ARG A 119 0.94 28.99 -24.70
N GLN A 120 1.02 29.20 -23.39
CA GLN A 120 0.05 29.95 -22.64
C GLN A 120 0.35 31.45 -22.70
N ASP A 121 -0.68 32.29 -22.78
CA ASP A 121 -0.52 33.74 -22.88
C ASP A 121 0.09 34.34 -21.61
N VAL A 122 0.78 35.47 -21.75
CA VAL A 122 1.42 36.20 -20.64
C VAL A 122 0.42 36.53 -19.52
N GLY A 123 -0.83 36.86 -19.87
CA GLY A 123 -1.88 37.13 -18.89
C GLY A 123 -2.23 35.94 -17.98
N TYR A 124 -2.02 34.69 -18.42
CA TYR A 124 -2.20 33.52 -17.54
C TYR A 124 -1.15 33.49 -16.43
N PHE A 125 0.08 33.88 -16.75
CA PHE A 125 1.15 33.98 -15.76
C PHE A 125 0.89 35.14 -14.79
N ASP A 126 0.32 36.26 -15.25
CA ASP A 126 0.01 37.41 -14.39
C ASP A 126 -1.19 37.19 -13.45
N PHE A 127 -2.24 36.47 -13.89
CA PHE A 127 -3.48 36.30 -13.12
C PHE A 127 -3.55 35.03 -12.27
N TYR A 128 -2.89 33.94 -12.69
CA TYR A 128 -3.08 32.61 -12.08
C TYR A 128 -1.82 31.99 -11.48
N ILE A 129 -0.63 32.51 -11.79
CA ILE A 129 0.64 31.94 -11.32
C ILE A 129 1.42 32.99 -10.54
N THR A 130 1.43 32.87 -9.22
CA THR A 130 2.20 33.77 -8.34
C THR A 130 3.72 33.61 -8.53
N SER A 131 4.18 32.44 -9.01
CA SER A 131 5.58 32.20 -9.35
C SER A 131 5.78 31.06 -10.36
N THR A 132 6.62 31.28 -11.38
CA THR A 132 7.05 30.26 -12.36
C THR A 132 7.65 29.02 -11.68
N SER A 133 8.26 29.17 -10.49
CA SER A 133 8.82 28.06 -9.72
C SER A 133 7.74 27.12 -9.13
N GLU A 134 6.54 27.62 -8.82
CA GLU A 134 5.42 26.81 -8.30
C GLU A 134 4.85 25.89 -9.39
N VAL A 135 4.81 26.37 -10.64
CA VAL A 135 4.41 25.57 -11.81
C VAL A 135 5.42 24.45 -12.06
N ILE A 136 6.72 24.74 -12.05
CA ILE A 136 7.76 23.72 -12.27
C ILE A 136 7.75 22.67 -11.15
N THR A 137 7.53 23.11 -9.91
CA THR A 137 7.53 22.24 -8.72
C THR A 137 6.27 21.36 -8.68
N SER A 138 5.09 21.90 -8.97
CA SER A 138 3.85 21.11 -9.05
C SER A 138 3.91 20.05 -10.15
N VAL A 139 4.53 20.37 -11.29
CA VAL A 139 4.70 19.40 -12.39
C VAL A 139 5.64 18.28 -12.04
N SER A 140 6.79 18.64 -11.49
CA SER A 140 7.80 17.66 -11.11
C SER A 140 7.29 16.78 -9.97
N GLY A 141 6.65 17.39 -8.97
CA GLY A 141 6.04 16.69 -7.84
C GLY A 141 4.89 15.77 -8.25
N ASP A 142 3.85 16.31 -8.88
CA ASP A 142 2.65 15.52 -9.19
C ASP A 142 2.96 14.42 -10.24
N SER A 143 3.90 14.65 -11.17
CA SER A 143 4.33 13.59 -12.11
C SER A 143 5.15 12.48 -11.44
N LEU A 144 5.94 12.80 -10.40
CA LEU A 144 6.63 11.80 -9.59
C LEU A 144 5.65 10.98 -8.75
N VAL A 145 4.61 11.61 -8.19
CA VAL A 145 3.55 10.91 -7.46
C VAL A 145 2.81 9.92 -8.38
N ILE A 146 2.45 10.35 -9.58
CA ILE A 146 1.81 9.47 -10.57
C ILE A 146 2.76 8.35 -10.99
N GLN A 147 4.05 8.64 -11.18
CA GLN A 147 5.07 7.65 -11.50
C GLN A 147 5.18 6.58 -10.41
N GLU A 148 5.31 6.98 -9.14
CA GLU A 148 5.40 6.09 -7.98
C GLU A 148 4.15 5.19 -7.88
N VAL A 149 2.97 5.76 -8.10
CA VAL A 149 1.72 5.00 -8.03
C VAL A 149 1.65 3.94 -9.13
N ILE A 150 2.03 4.27 -10.37
CA ILE A 150 2.01 3.32 -11.48
C ILE A 150 3.13 2.27 -11.34
N SER A 151 4.33 2.65 -10.92
CA SER A 151 5.48 1.73 -10.86
C SER A 151 5.47 0.80 -9.64
N GLU A 152 4.95 1.26 -8.50
CA GLU A 152 5.10 0.55 -7.23
C GLU A 152 3.76 0.22 -6.57
N LYS A 153 2.82 1.17 -6.50
CA LYS A 153 1.56 0.94 -5.75
C LYS A 153 0.57 0.06 -6.51
N VAL A 154 0.43 0.24 -7.84
CA VAL A 154 -0.44 -0.62 -8.69
C VAL A 154 0.01 -2.08 -8.66
N PRO A 155 1.29 -2.42 -8.90
CA PRO A 155 1.75 -3.81 -8.93
C PRO A 155 1.59 -4.48 -7.56
N VAL A 156 2.03 -3.80 -6.48
CA VAL A 156 1.90 -4.32 -5.11
C VAL A 156 0.44 -4.52 -4.72
N PHE A 157 -0.48 -3.66 -5.17
CA PHE A 157 -1.92 -3.88 -4.96
C PHE A 157 -2.43 -5.12 -5.68
N LEU A 158 -2.09 -5.29 -6.96
CA LEU A 158 -2.49 -6.44 -7.77
C LEU A 158 -1.92 -7.73 -7.19
N MET A 159 -0.62 -7.76 -6.89
CA MET A 159 0.07 -8.87 -6.25
C MET A 159 -0.67 -9.29 -4.97
N ASN A 160 -0.90 -8.34 -4.05
CA ASN A 160 -1.60 -8.64 -2.78
C ASN A 160 -3.05 -9.11 -2.98
N LEU A 161 -3.76 -8.59 -3.98
CA LEU A 161 -5.11 -9.03 -4.31
C LEU A 161 -5.10 -10.49 -4.81
N PHE A 162 -4.16 -10.84 -5.69
CA PHE A 162 -4.02 -12.21 -6.18
C PHE A 162 -3.48 -13.16 -5.11
N THR A 163 -2.61 -12.71 -4.20
CA THR A 163 -2.20 -13.48 -3.03
C THR A 163 -3.39 -13.78 -2.12
N PHE A 164 -4.26 -12.81 -1.86
CA PHE A 164 -5.48 -13.03 -1.08
C PHE A 164 -6.39 -14.06 -1.77
N ILE A 165 -6.72 -13.85 -3.05
CA ILE A 165 -7.59 -14.76 -3.80
C ILE A 165 -6.99 -16.17 -3.85
N GLY A 166 -5.70 -16.27 -4.20
CA GLY A 166 -4.97 -17.54 -4.27
C GLY A 166 -4.90 -18.25 -2.93
N ALA A 167 -4.59 -17.53 -1.86
CA ALA A 167 -4.52 -18.08 -0.51
C ALA A 167 -5.87 -18.66 -0.05
N TYR A 168 -6.97 -17.98 -0.36
CA TYR A 168 -8.31 -18.48 -0.03
C TYR A 168 -8.70 -19.69 -0.88
N ILE A 169 -8.46 -19.66 -2.19
CA ILE A 169 -8.70 -20.81 -3.08
C ILE A 169 -7.93 -22.04 -2.57
N VAL A 170 -6.65 -21.85 -2.22
CA VAL A 170 -5.79 -22.89 -1.66
C VAL A 170 -6.33 -23.39 -0.32
N ALA A 171 -6.69 -22.50 0.60
CA ALA A 171 -7.22 -22.88 1.91
C ALA A 171 -8.54 -23.66 1.81
N PHE A 172 -9.45 -23.25 0.92
CA PHE A 172 -10.70 -23.96 0.66
C PHE A 172 -10.47 -25.32 0.00
N ALA A 173 -9.52 -25.41 -0.95
CA ALA A 173 -9.19 -26.66 -1.63
C ALA A 173 -8.57 -27.71 -0.68
N VAL A 174 -7.73 -27.29 0.26
CA VAL A 174 -7.04 -28.19 1.19
C VAL A 174 -7.91 -28.57 2.38
N LEU A 175 -8.58 -27.58 3.00
CA LEU A 175 -9.29 -27.78 4.26
C LEU A 175 -10.46 -26.80 4.40
N TRP A 176 -11.52 -27.04 3.62
CA TRP A 176 -12.72 -26.19 3.59
C TRP A 176 -13.33 -25.92 4.97
N ARG A 177 -13.32 -26.90 5.89
CA ARG A 177 -13.85 -26.75 7.26
C ARG A 177 -13.09 -25.72 8.09
N LEU A 178 -11.75 -25.69 7.98
CA LEU A 178 -10.92 -24.70 8.67
C LEU A 178 -11.05 -23.33 8.01
N ALA A 179 -11.14 -23.28 6.67
CA ALA A 179 -11.33 -22.04 5.93
C ALA A 179 -12.63 -21.31 6.29
N ILE A 180 -13.74 -22.05 6.46
CA ILE A 180 -15.03 -21.47 6.89
C ILE A 180 -14.93 -20.85 8.28
N VAL A 181 -14.29 -21.53 9.22
CA VAL A 181 -14.11 -21.02 10.59
C VAL A 181 -13.25 -19.76 10.61
N ALA A 182 -12.27 -19.66 9.72
CA ALA A 182 -11.33 -18.54 9.68
C ALA A 182 -11.84 -17.30 8.94
N PHE A 183 -12.77 -17.47 7.99
CA PHE A 183 -13.33 -16.38 7.19
C PHE A 183 -13.84 -15.18 8.02
N PRO A 184 -14.67 -15.37 9.08
CA PRO A 184 -15.14 -14.25 9.90
C PRO A 184 -14.02 -13.55 10.67
N PHE A 185 -12.96 -14.26 11.08
CA PHE A 185 -11.83 -13.65 11.80
C PHE A 185 -11.04 -12.67 10.92
N VAL A 186 -10.91 -12.96 9.63
CA VAL A 186 -10.20 -12.05 8.70
C VAL A 186 -10.99 -10.74 8.53
N ILE A 187 -12.31 -10.81 8.37
CA ILE A 187 -13.17 -9.62 8.30
C ILE A 187 -13.09 -8.83 9.63
N PHE A 188 -13.13 -9.55 10.75
CA PHE A 188 -13.03 -8.95 12.08
C PHE A 188 -11.69 -8.24 12.32
N LEU A 189 -10.59 -8.69 11.71
CA LEU A 189 -9.28 -8.03 11.80
C LEU A 189 -9.15 -6.80 10.88
N ILE A 190 -9.80 -6.81 9.71
CA ILE A 190 -9.71 -5.73 8.74
C ILE A 190 -10.45 -4.47 9.21
N ILE A 191 -11.64 -4.62 9.81
CA ILE A 191 -12.50 -3.49 10.20
C ILE A 191 -11.77 -2.56 11.20
N PRO A 192 -11.21 -3.05 12.32
CA PRO A 192 -10.43 -2.23 13.24
C PRO A 192 -9.22 -1.61 12.56
N GLY A 193 -8.47 -2.37 11.75
CA GLY A 193 -7.29 -1.86 11.04
C GLY A 193 -7.60 -0.65 10.17
N LEU A 194 -8.71 -0.69 9.42
CA LEU A 194 -9.20 0.43 8.61
C LEU A 194 -9.68 1.61 9.47
N MET A 195 -10.39 1.35 10.56
CA MET A 195 -10.85 2.39 11.48
C MET A 195 -9.68 3.13 12.13
N TYR A 196 -8.68 2.39 12.62
CA TYR A 196 -7.46 2.96 13.18
C TYR A 196 -6.68 3.76 12.15
N GLY A 197 -6.52 3.23 10.93
CA GLY A 197 -5.84 3.95 9.84
C GLY A 197 -6.50 5.30 9.52
N ARG A 198 -7.84 5.34 9.48
CA ARG A 198 -8.59 6.60 9.28
C ARG A 198 -8.44 7.57 10.46
N ALA A 199 -8.52 7.07 11.69
CA ALA A 199 -8.34 7.91 12.88
C ALA A 199 -6.94 8.52 12.94
N LEU A 200 -5.89 7.72 12.66
CA LEU A 200 -4.49 8.15 12.59
C LEU A 200 -4.28 9.22 11.52
N MET A 201 -4.86 9.06 10.32
CA MET A 201 -4.82 10.08 9.27
C MET A 201 -5.50 11.39 9.70
N GLY A 202 -6.62 11.30 10.42
CA GLY A 202 -7.32 12.47 10.97
C GLY A 202 -6.44 13.25 11.97
N ILE A 203 -5.73 12.54 12.85
CA ILE A 203 -4.79 13.14 13.80
C ILE A 203 -3.59 13.75 13.07
N ALA A 204 -3.01 13.03 12.10
CA ALA A 204 -1.89 13.52 11.29
C ALA A 204 -2.23 14.82 10.55
N ARG A 205 -3.46 14.95 10.02
CA ARG A 205 -3.92 16.20 9.41
C ARG A 205 -3.97 17.35 10.42
N LYS A 206 -4.46 17.10 11.64
CA LYS A 206 -4.47 18.12 12.70
C LYS A 206 -3.06 18.55 13.11
N ILE A 207 -2.13 17.59 13.19
CA ILE A 207 -0.71 17.85 13.46
C ILE A 207 -0.12 18.77 12.39
N MET A 208 -0.38 18.50 11.09
CA MET A 208 0.08 19.38 10.01
C MET A 208 -0.49 20.80 10.14
N VAL A 209 -1.77 20.96 10.49
CA VAL A 209 -2.38 22.29 10.66
C VAL A 209 -1.77 23.07 11.82
N GLU A 210 -1.46 22.42 12.95
CA GLU A 210 -0.77 23.10 14.06
C GLU A 210 0.70 23.38 13.73
N TYR A 211 1.36 22.49 12.97
CA TYR A 211 2.73 22.70 12.52
C TYR A 211 2.86 23.88 11.55
N ASP A 212 1.88 24.08 10.66
CA ASP A 212 1.82 25.19 9.72
C ASP A 212 1.83 26.55 10.44
N LYS A 213 1.14 26.66 11.58
CA LYS A 213 1.18 27.87 12.42
C LYS A 213 2.58 28.18 12.95
N ALA A 214 3.32 27.14 13.35
CA ALA A 214 4.71 27.30 13.78
C ALA A 214 5.61 27.70 12.60
N GLY A 215 5.32 27.18 11.40
CA GLY A 215 5.94 27.59 10.14
C GLY A 215 5.79 29.09 9.86
N ILE A 216 4.58 29.63 10.01
CA ILE A 216 4.30 31.07 9.84
C ILE A 216 5.15 31.94 10.79
N VAL A 217 5.30 31.52 12.06
CA VAL A 217 6.13 32.25 13.03
C VAL A 217 7.60 32.28 12.62
N VAL A 218 8.13 31.16 12.11
CA VAL A 218 9.51 31.07 11.60
C VAL A 218 9.68 31.90 10.35
N GLU A 219 8.75 31.81 9.41
CA GLU A 219 8.79 32.55 8.15
C GLU A 219 8.78 34.07 8.40
N GLN A 220 7.93 34.53 9.32
CA GLN A 220 7.91 35.93 9.73
C GLN A 220 9.24 36.37 10.38
N ALA A 221 9.80 35.54 11.27
CA ALA A 221 11.08 35.82 11.93
C ALA A 221 12.25 35.89 10.93
N LEU A 222 12.31 34.95 9.98
CA LEU A 222 13.36 34.90 8.96
C LEU A 222 13.23 36.04 7.95
N SER A 223 12.01 36.38 7.53
CA SER A 223 11.78 37.51 6.61
C SER A 223 12.26 38.84 7.20
N SER A 224 12.18 38.98 8.53
CA SER A 224 12.50 40.20 9.28
C SER A 224 13.72 40.02 10.19
N ILE A 225 14.68 39.17 9.79
CA ILE A 225 15.82 38.78 10.64
C ILE A 225 16.65 39.97 11.14
N ARG A 226 16.83 41.00 10.29
CA ARG A 226 17.54 42.24 10.67
C ARG A 226 16.82 43.01 11.77
N THR A 227 15.49 42.96 11.80
CA THR A 227 14.68 43.60 12.84
C THR A 227 14.76 42.80 14.14
N VAL A 228 14.73 41.47 14.07
CA VAL A 228 14.91 40.61 15.26
C VAL A 228 16.27 40.85 15.90
N ASP A 229 17.32 40.93 15.08
CA ASP A 229 18.70 41.21 15.54
C ASP A 229 18.82 42.64 16.12
N ALA A 230 18.32 43.66 15.41
CA ALA A 230 18.39 45.05 15.86
C ALA A 230 17.68 45.33 17.19
N PHE A 231 16.63 44.55 17.51
CA PHE A 231 15.89 44.67 18.77
C PHE A 231 16.26 43.59 19.81
N VAL A 232 17.28 42.75 19.55
CA VAL A 232 17.69 41.63 20.42
C VAL A 232 16.50 40.72 20.78
N GLY A 233 15.64 40.47 19.79
CA GLY A 233 14.36 39.76 19.92
C GLY A 233 14.45 38.24 19.79
N GLU A 234 15.65 37.67 19.73
CA GLU A 234 15.88 36.24 19.47
C GLU A 234 15.20 35.34 20.51
N SER A 235 15.37 35.65 21.80
CA SER A 235 14.77 34.88 22.90
C SER A 235 13.23 34.90 22.87
N LYS A 236 12.64 36.06 22.54
CA LYS A 236 11.19 36.21 22.39
C LYS A 236 10.67 35.42 21.20
N THR A 237 11.39 35.43 20.09
CA THR A 237 11.05 34.69 18.87
C THR A 237 11.13 33.19 19.09
N MET A 238 12.18 32.72 19.79
CA MET A 238 12.35 31.32 20.18
C MET A 238 11.20 30.85 21.09
N THR A 239 10.80 31.69 22.05
CA THR A 239 9.68 31.38 22.95
C THR A 239 8.37 31.27 22.19
N ASN A 240 8.08 32.22 21.29
CA ASN A 240 6.88 32.18 20.45
C ASN A 240 6.83 30.95 19.55
N TYR A 241 7.96 30.56 18.96
CA TYR A 241 8.05 29.32 18.17
C TYR A 241 7.81 28.07 19.02
N SER A 242 8.41 28.02 20.22
CA SER A 242 8.19 26.93 21.18
C SER A 242 6.72 26.80 21.58
N THR A 243 6.04 27.92 21.87
CA THR A 243 4.60 27.92 22.18
C THR A 243 3.75 27.47 21.00
N ALA A 244 4.09 27.88 19.77
CA ALA A 244 3.39 27.43 18.56
C ALA A 244 3.55 25.92 18.30
N LEU A 245 4.71 25.35 18.64
CA LEU A 245 4.98 23.91 18.52
C LEU A 245 4.24 23.06 19.57
N GLN A 246 3.84 23.63 20.70
CA GLN A 246 3.29 22.86 21.81
C GLN A 246 2.00 22.11 21.45
N GLY A 247 1.17 22.69 20.57
CA GLY A 247 0.01 22.02 19.99
C GLY A 247 0.37 20.81 19.13
N THR A 248 1.46 20.90 18.36
CA THR A 248 2.00 19.80 17.57
C THR A 248 2.49 18.67 18.48
N VAL A 249 3.16 19.01 19.59
CA VAL A 249 3.67 18.04 20.56
C VAL A 249 2.54 17.29 21.27
N ASP A 250 1.51 17.98 21.78
CA ASP A 250 0.38 17.33 22.46
C ASP A 250 -0.39 16.39 21.51
N LEU A 251 -0.64 16.84 20.28
CA LEU A 251 -1.26 15.99 19.27
C LEU A 251 -0.37 14.80 18.88
N GLY A 252 0.95 15.00 18.78
CA GLY A 252 1.93 13.95 18.52
C GLY A 252 1.99 12.90 19.63
N LEU A 253 1.91 13.31 20.90
CA LEU A 253 1.83 12.40 22.05
C LEU A 253 0.54 11.57 22.01
N LYS A 254 -0.61 12.21 21.76
CA LYS A 254 -1.89 11.51 21.58
C LYS A 254 -1.84 10.53 20.41
N GLN A 255 -1.22 10.91 19.30
CA GLN A 255 -1.00 10.03 18.15
C GLN A 255 -0.11 8.84 18.51
N GLY A 256 0.99 9.09 19.23
CA GLY A 256 1.95 8.07 19.67
C GLY A 256 1.28 7.04 20.58
N LEU A 257 0.51 7.50 21.58
CA LEU A 257 -0.26 6.62 22.46
C LEU A 257 -1.32 5.83 21.70
N ALA A 258 -2.09 6.47 20.82
CA ALA A 258 -3.09 5.79 19.99
C ALA A 258 -2.45 4.74 19.07
N LYS A 259 -1.29 5.04 18.48
CA LYS A 259 -0.51 4.11 17.65
C LYS A 259 0.03 2.94 18.49
N GLY A 260 0.55 3.23 19.68
CA GLY A 260 1.02 2.20 20.62
C GLY A 260 -0.10 1.24 21.02
N LEU A 261 -1.28 1.77 21.36
CA LEU A 261 -2.46 0.97 21.67
C LEU A 261 -2.92 0.11 20.46
N ALA A 262 -2.89 0.66 19.25
CA ALA A 262 -3.26 -0.05 18.03
C ALA A 262 -2.26 -1.16 17.66
N ILE A 263 -0.96 -0.95 17.87
CA ILE A 263 0.05 -1.98 17.66
C ILE A 263 -0.09 -3.07 18.74
N GLY A 264 -0.32 -2.68 20.00
CA GLY A 264 -0.57 -3.61 21.10
C GLY A 264 -1.81 -4.46 20.89
N SER A 265 -2.89 -3.90 20.33
CA SER A 265 -4.12 -4.64 20.04
C SER A 265 -3.98 -5.67 18.92
N ASN A 266 -2.94 -5.60 18.08
CA ASN A 266 -2.60 -6.69 17.16
C ASN A 266 -2.22 -8.00 17.86
N GLY A 267 -2.02 -8.00 19.18
CA GLY A 267 -1.90 -9.23 19.98
C GLY A 267 -3.08 -10.21 19.78
N ILE A 268 -4.25 -9.71 19.39
CA ILE A 268 -5.43 -10.53 19.04
C ILE A 268 -5.12 -11.51 17.90
N VAL A 269 -4.19 -11.19 16.99
CA VAL A 269 -3.77 -12.09 15.90
C VAL A 269 -3.14 -13.37 16.45
N PHE A 270 -2.38 -13.29 17.55
CA PHE A 270 -1.82 -14.47 18.21
C PHE A 270 -2.90 -15.32 18.87
N ALA A 271 -3.93 -14.70 19.45
CA ALA A 271 -5.08 -15.41 20.01
C ALA A 271 -5.86 -16.16 18.92
N ILE A 272 -6.11 -15.52 17.78
CA ILE A 272 -6.74 -16.15 16.60
C ILE A 272 -5.88 -17.29 16.08
N SER A 273 -4.55 -17.09 15.97
CA SER A 273 -3.63 -18.14 15.53
C SER A 273 -3.63 -19.35 16.47
N SER A 274 -3.68 -19.11 17.79
CA SER A 274 -3.80 -20.15 18.79
C SER A 274 -5.12 -20.92 18.69
N PHE A 275 -6.24 -20.22 18.50
CA PHE A 275 -7.55 -20.85 18.28
C PHE A 275 -7.59 -21.69 17.00
N MET A 276 -7.00 -21.19 15.91
CA MET A 276 -6.86 -21.91 14.65
C MET A 276 -6.02 -23.17 14.80
N ALA A 277 -4.92 -23.11 15.56
CA ALA A 277 -4.09 -24.27 15.86
C ALA A 277 -4.86 -25.29 16.72
N TYR A 278 -5.62 -24.85 17.73
CA TYR A 278 -6.46 -25.72 18.56
C TYR A 278 -7.52 -26.47 17.75
N TYR A 279 -8.30 -25.74 16.93
CA TYR A 279 -9.32 -26.32 16.08
C TYR A 279 -8.71 -27.22 14.99
N GLY A 280 -7.58 -26.79 14.42
CA GLY A 280 -6.79 -27.57 13.47
C GLY A 280 -6.35 -28.92 14.04
N THR A 281 -5.87 -28.93 15.29
CA THR A 281 -5.43 -30.15 15.98
C THR A 281 -6.61 -31.10 16.23
N ARG A 282 -7.79 -30.58 16.60
CA ARG A 282 -9.00 -31.40 16.70
C ARG A 282 -9.40 -32.01 15.36
N LEU A 283 -9.24 -31.30 14.25
CA LEU A 283 -9.54 -31.85 12.93
C LEU A 283 -8.62 -33.01 12.54
N ILE A 284 -7.35 -32.95 12.95
CA ILE A 284 -6.40 -34.05 12.75
C ILE A 284 -6.88 -35.30 13.52
N MET A 285 -7.25 -35.13 14.79
CA MET A 285 -7.64 -36.24 15.68
C MET A 285 -8.99 -36.89 15.30
N TYR A 286 -10.01 -36.11 14.91
CA TYR A 286 -11.36 -36.63 14.71
C TYR A 286 -11.75 -36.87 13.24
N HIS A 287 -11.03 -36.27 12.28
CA HIS A 287 -11.38 -36.33 10.86
C HIS A 287 -10.23 -36.83 9.96
N ASN A 288 -9.15 -37.41 10.53
CA ASN A 288 -7.99 -37.90 9.79
C ASN A 288 -7.40 -36.86 8.80
N ALA A 289 -7.51 -35.57 9.13
CA ALA A 289 -6.87 -34.52 8.35
C ALA A 289 -5.34 -34.58 8.53
N SER A 290 -4.57 -34.46 7.44
CA SER A 290 -3.11 -34.47 7.54
C SER A 290 -2.59 -33.16 8.14
N GLY A 291 -1.58 -33.24 9.02
CA GLY A 291 -1.05 -32.06 9.73
C GLY A 291 -0.49 -30.96 8.82
N GLY A 292 0.13 -31.33 7.70
CA GLY A 292 0.58 -30.38 6.69
C GLY A 292 -0.58 -29.63 6.03
N ASN A 293 -1.74 -30.26 5.84
CA ASN A 293 -2.92 -29.61 5.27
C ASN A 293 -3.48 -28.53 6.20
N VAL A 294 -3.48 -28.77 7.51
CA VAL A 294 -3.87 -27.79 8.53
C VAL A 294 -2.88 -26.62 8.54
N PHE A 295 -1.57 -26.90 8.49
CA PHE A 295 -0.54 -25.88 8.42
C PHE A 295 -0.68 -25.00 7.17
N ALA A 296 -0.81 -25.58 5.97
CA ALA A 296 -0.95 -24.81 4.74
C ALA A 296 -2.24 -23.98 4.71
N ALA A 297 -3.37 -24.54 5.17
CA ALA A 297 -4.62 -23.79 5.23
C ALA A 297 -4.52 -22.62 6.22
N GLY A 298 -4.00 -22.85 7.43
CA GLY A 298 -3.81 -21.80 8.44
C GLY A 298 -2.83 -20.70 7.99
N ALA A 299 -1.67 -21.09 7.45
CA ALA A 299 -0.66 -20.16 6.94
C ALA A 299 -1.20 -19.35 5.75
N SER A 300 -1.90 -20.01 4.81
CA SER A 300 -2.50 -19.32 3.64
C SER A 300 -3.51 -18.28 4.11
N ILE A 301 -4.39 -18.60 5.06
CA ILE A 301 -5.39 -17.65 5.56
C ILE A 301 -4.72 -16.45 6.26
N ALA A 302 -3.68 -16.69 7.07
CA ALA A 302 -2.94 -15.62 7.73
C ALA A 302 -2.27 -14.68 6.71
N ILE A 303 -1.59 -15.24 5.72
CA ILE A 303 -0.95 -14.49 4.64
C ILE A 303 -1.97 -13.74 3.80
N GLY A 304 -3.07 -14.39 3.40
CA GLY A 304 -4.14 -13.75 2.65
C GLY A 304 -4.72 -12.56 3.42
N GLY A 305 -4.98 -12.70 4.71
CA GLY A 305 -5.45 -11.61 5.57
C GLY A 305 -4.47 -10.43 5.62
N LEU A 306 -3.17 -10.70 5.76
CA LEU A 306 -2.13 -9.67 5.73
C LEU A 306 -2.06 -8.96 4.37
N SER A 307 -2.10 -9.73 3.27
CA SER A 307 -2.11 -9.18 1.91
C SER A 307 -3.33 -8.29 1.66
N LEU A 308 -4.51 -8.67 2.14
CA LEU A 308 -5.70 -7.84 2.02
C LEU A 308 -5.57 -6.52 2.79
N GLY A 309 -4.99 -6.54 4.00
CA GLY A 309 -4.69 -5.33 4.77
C GLY A 309 -3.71 -4.38 4.03
N SER A 310 -2.66 -4.95 3.43
CA SER A 310 -1.71 -4.21 2.60
C SER A 310 -2.36 -3.64 1.34
N ALA A 311 -3.19 -4.42 0.64
CA ALA A 311 -3.91 -3.98 -0.55
C ALA A 311 -4.87 -2.81 -0.24
N LEU A 312 -5.62 -2.90 0.86
CA LEU A 312 -6.53 -1.83 1.29
C LEU A 312 -5.80 -0.53 1.62
N SER A 313 -4.60 -0.62 2.19
CA SER A 313 -3.77 0.55 2.47
C SER A 313 -3.30 1.23 1.17
N ASN A 314 -3.04 0.44 0.12
CA ASN A 314 -2.63 0.95 -1.19
C ASN A 314 -3.74 1.70 -1.96
N LEU A 315 -5.02 1.42 -1.68
CA LEU A 315 -6.15 2.14 -2.30
C LEU A 315 -6.10 3.66 -2.07
N LYS A 316 -5.53 4.09 -0.93
CA LYS A 316 -5.38 5.51 -0.61
C LYS A 316 -4.51 6.22 -1.66
N TYR A 317 -3.42 5.61 -2.09
CA TYR A 317 -2.50 6.18 -3.08
C TYR A 317 -3.15 6.29 -4.46
N PHE A 318 -4.06 5.37 -4.82
CA PHE A 318 -4.84 5.52 -6.06
C PHE A 318 -5.79 6.71 -6.00
N SER A 319 -6.40 6.98 -4.84
CA SER A 319 -7.23 8.17 -4.66
C SER A 319 -6.42 9.46 -4.76
N GLU A 320 -5.21 9.49 -4.21
CA GLU A 320 -4.29 10.64 -4.31
C GLU A 320 -3.81 10.84 -5.76
N ALA A 321 -3.41 9.78 -6.46
CA ALA A 321 -3.01 9.86 -7.86
C ALA A 321 -4.15 10.27 -8.80
N SER A 322 -5.38 9.83 -8.53
CA SER A 322 -6.55 10.22 -9.33
C SER A 322 -6.86 11.70 -9.17
N ALA A 323 -6.72 12.25 -7.95
CA ALA A 323 -6.88 13.67 -7.70
C ALA A 323 -5.76 14.51 -8.37
N ALA A 324 -4.51 14.04 -8.33
CA ALA A 324 -3.40 14.70 -9.01
C ALA A 324 -3.56 14.69 -10.54
N GLY A 325 -3.99 13.56 -11.11
CA GLY A 325 -4.22 13.42 -12.56
C GLY A 325 -5.31 14.33 -13.12
N GLU A 326 -6.35 14.63 -12.33
CA GLU A 326 -7.43 15.53 -12.75
C GLU A 326 -6.97 16.98 -12.90
N LYS A 327 -6.08 17.44 -12.02
CA LYS A 327 -5.46 18.78 -12.09
C LYS A 327 -4.63 19.00 -13.37
N TYR A 328 -4.16 17.92 -14.00
CA TYR A 328 -3.40 17.99 -15.25
C TYR A 328 -4.25 18.03 -16.51
N TRP A 329 -5.51 17.57 -16.42
CA TRP A 329 -6.35 17.32 -17.60
C TRP A 329 -7.49 18.32 -17.75
N ASN A 330 -7.87 19.01 -16.67
CA ASN A 330 -8.75 20.19 -16.67
C ASN A 330 -7.93 21.47 -16.65
#